data_AF-A0A0D7A4W9-F1
#
_entry.id   AF-A0A0D7A4W9-F1
#
_cell.length_a   1.000
_cell.length_b   1.000
_cell.length_c   1.000
_cell.angle_alpha   90.00
_cell.angle_beta   90.00
_cell.angle_gamma   90.00
#
_symmetry.space_group_name_H-M   'P 1'
#
loop_
_entity.id
_entity.type
_entity.pdbx_description
1 polymer ?
#
loop_
_entity_poly.entity_id
_entity_poly.type
_entity_poly.pdbx_seq_one_letter_code
_entity_poly.pdbx_strand_id
1 'polypeptide(L)'
;MAYRLAANSLRAVARPRVVVALPQQFSARPMSTSKPPPEQRASELIEKLPSRPGILSKTGTAVLGLGLTAAAISQELYVVSEETILLIGSLIVFTYIGKILREPYASWAQAQIDRIKGVLNSAREGHVSAVKERIESVGQMKDAVDVTKSLFALSKETAQLESEAFVKKQQVALAAEIKSMLDSWVRYEQQVKEREQADLAKSVIDKVLATLQDQKVQKDILANSVAEVEQLVKSKAI
;
A
#
# COMPACT_ATOMS: atom_id res chain seq x y z
N MET A 1 36.30 2.92 -55.13
CA MET A 1 35.82 4.32 -55.07
C MET A 1 36.90 5.13 -54.37
N ALA A 2 37.78 5.83 -55.10
CA ALA A 2 37.54 7.15 -55.69
C ALA A 2 37.36 8.23 -54.59
N TYR A 3 38.42 8.98 -54.22
CA TYR A 3 39.05 10.13 -54.92
C TYR A 3 38.41 11.48 -54.51
N ARG A 4 39.27 12.52 -54.30
CA ARG A 4 38.93 13.98 -54.18
C ARG A 4 38.26 14.39 -52.85
N LEU A 5 38.38 15.58 -52.26
CA LEU A 5 39.15 16.85 -52.38
C LEU A 5 38.99 17.60 -51.00
N ALA A 6 39.74 18.61 -50.52
CA ALA A 6 40.92 19.38 -50.93
C ALA A 6 41.68 19.86 -49.65
N ALA A 7 43.01 19.98 -49.62
CA ALA A 7 43.81 21.21 -49.81
C ALA A 7 43.46 22.47 -48.96
N ASN A 8 44.41 22.88 -48.12
CA ASN A 8 44.73 24.23 -47.61
C ASN A 8 43.65 25.34 -47.56
N SER A 9 43.49 25.93 -46.37
CA SER A 9 44.06 27.29 -46.16
C SER A 9 44.13 27.69 -44.68
N LEU A 10 45.30 28.13 -44.24
CA LEU A 10 45.45 28.92 -43.02
C LEU A 10 44.79 30.27 -43.26
N ARG A 11 43.67 30.56 -42.59
CA ARG A 11 43.06 31.88 -42.58
C ARG A 11 42.92 32.36 -41.14
N ALA A 12 43.74 33.33 -40.78
CA ALA A 12 43.61 34.03 -39.51
C ALA A 12 42.24 34.72 -39.48
N VAL A 13 41.36 34.28 -38.58
CA VAL A 13 40.07 34.92 -38.32
C VAL A 13 40.20 35.68 -37.01
N ALA A 14 40.17 37.01 -37.11
CA ALA A 14 40.08 37.88 -35.95
C ALA A 14 38.80 37.53 -35.15
N ARG A 15 38.96 37.20 -33.87
CA ARG A 15 37.80 36.99 -32.99
C ARG A 15 37.08 38.33 -32.82
N PRO A 16 35.75 38.42 -33.03
CA PRO A 16 35.01 39.61 -32.64
C PRO A 16 35.10 39.74 -31.12
N ARG A 17 35.73 40.82 -30.66
CA ARG A 17 35.85 41.16 -29.24
C ARG A 17 34.49 41.64 -28.76
N VAL A 18 33.60 40.70 -28.43
CA VAL A 18 32.33 41.00 -27.77
C VAL A 18 32.65 41.58 -26.40
N VAL A 19 32.59 42.91 -26.31
CA VAL A 19 32.64 43.63 -25.04
C VAL A 19 31.31 43.36 -24.36
N VAL A 20 31.25 42.32 -23.55
CA VAL A 20 30.19 42.18 -22.55
C VAL A 20 30.40 43.32 -21.56
N ALA A 21 29.59 44.36 -21.69
CA ALA A 21 29.47 45.41 -20.69
C ALA A 21 28.86 44.80 -19.43
N LEU A 22 29.72 44.19 -18.60
CA LEU A 22 29.42 43.98 -17.20
C LEU A 22 28.98 45.33 -16.62
N PRO A 23 27.77 45.47 -16.06
CA PRO A 23 27.47 46.64 -15.29
C PRO A 23 28.46 46.66 -14.13
N GLN A 24 29.38 47.63 -14.14
CA GLN A 24 30.13 47.97 -12.93
C GLN A 24 29.11 48.51 -11.92
N GLN A 25 28.48 47.59 -11.20
CA GLN A 25 27.89 47.89 -9.91
C GLN A 25 29.04 48.25 -8.98
N PHE A 26 29.47 49.52 -9.08
CA PHE A 26 30.02 50.20 -7.94
C PHE A 26 29.01 49.99 -6.82
N SER A 27 29.35 49.12 -5.87
CA SER A 27 28.64 49.02 -4.61
C SER A 27 28.87 50.35 -3.91
N ALA A 28 28.01 51.31 -4.23
CA ALA A 28 27.86 52.51 -3.44
C ALA A 28 27.50 52.03 -2.04
N ARG A 29 28.50 52.02 -1.14
CA ARG A 29 28.26 51.93 0.28
C ARG A 29 27.10 52.89 0.57
N PRO A 30 25.95 52.43 1.07
CA PRO A 30 24.96 53.37 1.53
C PRO A 30 25.58 54.11 2.72
N MET A 31 26.06 55.33 2.48
CA MET A 31 26.18 56.33 3.52
C MET A 31 24.75 56.67 3.94
N SER A 32 24.16 55.79 4.75
CA SER A 32 22.88 56.03 5.40
C SER A 32 23.06 57.17 6.37
N THR A 33 22.86 58.40 5.88
CA THR A 33 22.85 59.61 6.70
C THR A 33 21.52 59.75 7.45
N SER A 34 21.13 58.71 8.16
CA SER A 34 20.58 58.86 9.50
C SER A 34 21.68 58.45 10.48
N LYS A 35 22.47 59.43 10.92
CA LYS A 35 23.01 59.35 12.28
C LYS A 35 21.76 59.53 13.16
N PRO A 36 21.24 58.49 13.85
CA PRO A 36 20.20 58.71 14.85
C PRO A 36 20.74 59.75 15.86
N PRO A 37 19.85 60.55 16.49
CA PRO A 37 20.26 61.62 17.37
C PRO A 37 21.27 61.10 18.42
N PRO A 38 22.27 61.93 18.80
CA PRO A 38 23.41 61.48 19.60
C PRO A 38 22.99 60.79 20.90
N GLU A 39 21.85 61.21 21.47
CA GLU A 39 21.19 60.63 22.62
C GLU A 39 20.82 59.15 22.43
N GLN A 40 20.27 58.76 21.27
CA GLN A 40 19.91 57.37 20.97
C GLN A 40 21.14 56.48 20.73
N ARG A 41 22.21 57.03 20.15
CA ARG A 41 23.51 56.31 20.08
C ARG A 41 24.12 56.13 21.46
N ALA A 42 24.01 57.14 22.33
CA ALA A 42 24.49 57.07 23.70
C ALA A 42 23.71 56.02 24.50
N SER A 43 22.37 55.98 24.38
CA SER A 43 21.55 54.95 25.06
C SER A 43 21.88 53.54 24.55
N GLU A 44 21.99 53.32 23.24
CA GLU A 44 22.41 52.03 22.67
C GLU A 44 23.79 51.55 23.20
N LEU A 45 24.73 52.47 23.41
CA LEU A 45 26.06 52.16 23.94
C LEU A 45 26.01 51.84 25.44
N ILE A 46 25.24 52.62 26.21
CA ILE A 46 25.01 52.40 27.65
C ILE A 46 24.27 51.07 27.88
N GLU A 47 23.32 50.71 27.00
CA GLU A 47 22.60 49.44 27.05
C GLU A 47 23.49 48.23 26.81
N LYS A 48 24.50 48.35 25.93
CA LYS A 48 25.49 47.29 25.66
C LYS A 48 26.50 47.09 26.80
N LEU A 49 26.59 48.02 27.76
CA LEU A 49 27.47 47.84 28.93
C LEU A 49 26.94 46.76 29.89
N PRO A 50 27.84 45.93 30.45
CA PRO A 50 27.46 44.85 31.35
C PRO A 50 26.94 45.40 32.68
N SER A 51 25.71 45.04 33.04
CA SER A 51 25.09 45.39 34.32
C SER A 51 24.92 44.15 35.18
N ARG A 52 25.32 44.22 36.46
CA ARG A 52 25.03 43.19 37.47
C ARG A 52 24.05 43.77 38.49
N PRO A 53 22.86 43.15 38.70
CA PRO A 53 21.87 43.68 39.63
C PRO A 53 22.48 43.79 41.05
N GLY A 54 22.21 44.92 41.71
CA GLY A 54 22.64 45.19 43.09
C GLY A 54 24.09 45.67 43.29
N ILE A 55 24.97 45.63 42.28
CA ILE A 55 26.41 45.95 42.47
C ILE A 55 26.93 46.99 41.46
N LEU A 56 26.63 46.85 40.16
CA LEU A 56 27.15 47.75 39.11
C LEU A 56 26.00 48.21 38.19
N SER A 57 25.65 49.50 38.26
CA SER A 57 24.71 50.16 37.34
C SER A 57 25.37 50.46 36.00
N LYS A 58 24.59 50.55 34.90
CA LYS A 58 25.13 50.80 33.55
C LYS A 58 25.93 52.11 33.49
N THR A 59 25.39 53.19 34.02
CA THR A 59 26.08 54.48 34.18
C THR A 59 27.28 54.38 35.13
N GLY A 60 27.15 53.63 36.23
CA GLY A 60 28.26 53.34 37.15
C GLY A 60 29.43 52.65 36.44
N THR A 61 29.18 51.68 35.55
CA THR A 61 30.26 51.01 34.81
C THR A 61 31.02 51.96 33.88
N ALA A 62 30.31 52.89 33.23
CA ALA A 62 30.92 53.90 32.36
C ALA A 62 31.73 54.92 33.17
N VAL A 63 31.16 55.45 34.26
CA VAL A 63 31.82 56.43 35.13
C VAL A 63 33.02 55.83 35.85
N LEU A 64 32.92 54.59 36.34
CA LEU A 64 34.05 53.88 36.95
C LEU A 64 35.14 53.55 35.92
N GLY A 65 34.77 53.09 34.72
CA GLY A 65 35.73 52.84 33.64
C GLY A 65 36.52 54.09 33.26
N LEU A 66 35.81 55.19 32.99
CA LEU A 66 36.41 56.49 32.67
C LEU A 66 37.22 57.07 33.84
N GLY A 67 36.69 56.96 35.07
CA GLY A 67 37.34 57.43 36.28
C GLY A 67 38.64 56.69 36.59
N LEU A 68 38.66 55.36 36.42
CA LEU A 68 39.87 54.55 36.58
C LEU A 68 40.91 54.85 35.49
N THR A 69 40.49 55.03 34.23
CA THR A 69 41.44 55.42 33.17
C THR A 69 41.99 56.84 33.38
N ALA A 70 41.16 57.79 33.80
CA ALA A 70 41.59 59.15 34.08
C ALA A 70 42.52 59.20 35.30
N ALA A 71 42.22 58.43 36.37
CA ALA A 71 43.10 58.30 37.52
C ALA A 71 44.44 57.64 37.17
N ALA A 72 44.43 56.58 36.35
CA ALA A 72 45.65 55.88 35.94
C ALA A 72 46.58 56.76 35.07
N ILE A 73 46.02 57.64 34.25
CA ILE A 73 46.79 58.65 33.50
C ILE A 73 47.27 59.77 34.44
N SER A 74 46.38 60.31 35.27
CA SER A 74 46.66 61.44 36.18
C SER A 74 47.70 61.13 37.26
N GLN A 75 47.78 59.88 37.72
CA GLN A 75 48.74 59.40 38.70
C GLN A 75 49.99 58.75 38.08
N GLU A 76 50.17 58.83 36.75
CA GLU A 76 51.22 58.13 35.98
C GLU A 76 51.30 56.61 36.22
N LEU A 77 50.25 56.00 36.79
CA LEU A 77 50.13 54.56 37.01
C LEU A 77 50.19 53.78 35.69
N TYR A 78 49.82 54.43 34.57
CA TYR A 78 50.05 53.95 33.22
C TYR A 78 51.00 54.89 32.46
N VAL A 79 52.28 54.51 32.40
CA VAL A 79 53.29 55.18 31.57
C VAL A 79 53.15 54.69 30.12
N VAL A 80 52.95 55.63 29.18
CA VAL A 80 52.93 55.31 27.75
C VAL A 80 54.37 55.02 27.30
N SER A 81 54.63 53.76 26.95
CA SER A 81 55.92 53.27 26.47
C SER A 81 55.80 52.73 25.05
N GLU A 82 56.91 52.30 24.44
CA GLU A 82 56.94 51.66 23.12
C GLU A 82 56.03 50.42 23.07
N GLU A 83 55.93 49.68 24.18
CA GLU A 83 55.04 48.53 24.34
C GLU A 83 53.55 48.88 24.21
N THR A 84 53.14 50.14 24.48
CA THR A 84 51.76 50.60 24.27
C THR A 84 51.35 50.52 22.80
N ILE A 85 52.28 50.78 21.87
CA ILE A 85 52.04 50.69 20.42
C ILE A 85 51.86 49.23 20.01
N LEU A 86 52.69 48.33 20.56
CA LEU A 86 52.55 46.88 20.35
C LEU A 86 51.22 46.34 20.92
N LEU A 87 50.81 46.81 22.10
CA LEU A 87 49.53 46.43 22.73
C LEU A 87 48.35 46.87 21.86
N ILE A 88 48.32 48.12 21.38
CA ILE A 88 47.24 48.63 20.53
C ILE A 88 47.21 47.89 19.18
N GLY A 89 48.36 47.67 18.55
CA GLY A 89 48.46 46.89 17.30
C GLY A 89 47.97 45.45 17.47
N SER A 90 48.36 44.80 18.58
CA SER A 90 47.93 43.47 18.97
C SER A 90 46.41 43.38 19.18
N LEU A 91 45.80 44.35 19.88
CA LEU A 91 44.35 44.43 20.06
C LEU A 91 43.61 44.60 18.72
N ILE A 92 44.12 45.42 17.79
CA ILE A 92 43.52 45.59 16.46
C ILE A 92 43.57 44.26 15.69
N VAL A 93 44.72 43.57 15.70
CA VAL A 93 44.89 42.28 15.02
C VAL A 93 43.98 41.21 15.64
N PHE A 94 43.96 41.04 16.97
CA PHE A 94 43.11 40.04 17.62
C PHE A 94 41.61 40.33 17.46
N THR A 95 41.17 41.60 17.52
CA THR A 95 39.75 41.93 17.28
C THR A 95 39.34 41.74 15.81
N TYR A 96 40.26 41.91 14.86
CA TYR A 96 40.02 41.62 13.44
C TYR A 96 39.96 40.11 13.17
N ILE A 97 40.92 39.34 13.69
CA ILE A 97 40.93 37.86 13.63
C ILE A 97 39.66 37.30 14.28
N GLY A 98 39.28 37.79 15.46
CA GLY A 98 38.07 37.36 16.16
C GLY A 98 36.78 37.64 15.37
N LYS A 99 36.73 38.69 14.55
CA LYS A 99 35.60 38.94 13.63
C LYS A 99 35.57 37.94 12.47
N ILE A 100 36.72 37.67 11.84
CA ILE A 100 36.80 36.75 10.70
C ILE A 100 36.54 35.30 11.10
N LEU A 101 37.10 34.84 12.23
CA LEU A 101 36.99 33.44 12.66
C LEU A 101 35.63 33.09 13.29
N ARG A 102 34.86 34.08 13.77
CA ARG A 102 33.60 33.84 14.48
C ARG A 102 32.57 33.09 13.65
N GLU A 103 32.34 33.51 12.41
CA GLU A 103 31.34 32.89 11.52
C GLU A 103 31.72 31.47 11.08
N PRO A 104 32.93 31.19 10.55
CA PRO A 104 33.32 29.83 10.18
C PRO A 104 33.45 28.89 11.39
N TYR A 105 33.85 29.38 12.56
CA TYR A 105 33.87 28.55 13.77
C TYR A 105 32.44 28.22 14.25
N ALA A 106 31.52 29.19 14.22
CA ALA A 106 30.13 28.96 14.62
C ALA A 106 29.42 27.98 13.67
N SER A 107 29.61 28.10 12.35
CA SER A 107 29.02 27.17 11.37
C SER A 107 29.63 25.77 11.46
N TRP A 108 30.94 25.65 11.69
CA TRP A 108 31.61 24.37 11.95
C TRP A 108 31.09 23.69 13.22
N ALA A 109 30.98 24.44 14.32
CA ALA A 109 30.47 23.92 15.59
C ALA A 109 29.01 23.46 15.46
N GLN A 110 28.17 24.24 14.79
CA GLN A 110 26.77 23.89 14.52
C GLN A 110 26.66 22.62 13.66
N ALA A 111 27.44 22.52 12.57
CA ALA A 111 27.46 21.35 11.71
C ALA A 111 27.87 20.06 12.46
N GLN A 112 28.84 20.15 13.38
CA GLN A 112 29.25 19.02 14.19
C GLN A 112 28.17 18.62 15.22
N ILE A 113 27.49 19.60 15.84
CA ILE A 113 26.35 19.36 16.74
C ILE A 113 25.22 18.65 15.98
N ASP A 114 24.87 19.13 14.79
CA ASP A 114 23.76 18.58 14.01
C ASP A 114 24.08 17.21 13.41
N ARG A 115 25.35 16.95 13.07
CA ARG A 115 25.83 15.59 12.74
C ARG A 115 25.64 14.61 13.90
N ILE A 116 26.02 15.00 15.13
CA ILE A 116 25.87 14.16 16.32
C ILE A 116 24.39 13.90 16.62
N LYS A 117 23.54 14.93 16.57
CA LYS A 117 22.07 14.80 16.71
C LYS A 117 21.47 13.90 15.63
N GLY A 118 21.90 14.06 14.38
CA GLY A 118 21.43 13.25 13.24
C GLY A 118 21.72 11.77 13.43
N VAL A 119 22.95 11.41 13.83
CA VAL A 119 23.34 10.02 14.15
C VAL A 119 22.52 9.49 15.33
N LEU A 120 22.34 10.27 16.40
CA LEU A 120 21.60 9.83 17.58
C LEU A 120 20.10 9.59 17.27
N ASN A 121 19.48 10.50 16.50
CA ASN A 121 18.09 10.36 16.08
C ASN A 121 17.89 9.17 15.13
N SER A 122 18.78 9.02 14.15
CA SER A 122 18.76 7.88 13.20
C SER A 122 18.96 6.54 13.92
N ALA A 123 19.87 6.47 14.89
CA ALA A 123 20.06 5.27 15.70
C ALA A 123 18.82 4.94 16.56
N ARG A 124 18.15 5.97 17.11
CA ARG A 124 16.90 5.81 17.88
C ARG A 124 15.76 5.30 17.00
N GLU A 125 15.61 5.87 15.81
CA GLU A 125 14.60 5.46 14.82
C GLU A 125 14.85 4.04 14.31
N GLY A 126 16.10 3.71 13.95
CA GLY A 126 16.51 2.37 13.54
C GLY A 126 16.25 1.32 14.62
N HIS A 127 16.54 1.63 15.89
CA HIS A 127 16.25 0.74 17.01
C HIS A 127 14.73 0.55 17.22
N VAL A 128 13.93 1.63 17.13
CA VAL A 128 12.46 1.54 17.22
C VAL A 128 11.89 0.70 16.06
N SER A 129 12.41 0.87 14.85
CA SER A 129 12.03 0.09 13.67
C SER A 129 12.33 -1.40 13.86
N ALA A 130 13.56 -1.76 14.24
CA ALA A 130 13.98 -3.15 14.47
C ALA A 130 13.21 -3.82 15.61
N VAL A 131 12.88 -3.08 16.69
CA VAL A 131 12.01 -3.58 17.76
C VAL A 131 10.59 -3.81 17.25
N LYS A 132 10.05 -2.92 16.41
CA LYS A 132 8.71 -3.06 15.83
C LYS A 132 8.62 -4.27 14.88
N GLU A 133 9.59 -4.43 13.98
CA GLU A 133 9.71 -5.59 13.09
C GLU A 133 9.77 -6.91 13.88
N ARG A 134 10.55 -6.94 14.97
CA ARG A 134 10.63 -8.12 15.84
C ARG A 134 9.34 -8.38 16.63
N ILE A 135 8.61 -7.34 17.04
CA ILE A 135 7.27 -7.49 17.63
C ILE A 135 6.28 -8.06 16.61
N GLU A 136 6.33 -7.62 15.36
CA GLU A 136 5.47 -8.13 14.28
C GLU A 136 5.76 -9.60 13.96
N SER A 137 7.04 -9.97 13.83
CA SER A 137 7.47 -11.36 13.63
C SER A 137 7.05 -12.27 14.78
N VAL A 138 7.24 -11.85 16.05
CA VAL A 138 6.77 -12.61 17.22
C VAL A 138 5.24 -12.63 17.30
N GLY A 139 4.56 -11.59 16.83
CA GLY A 139 3.10 -11.52 16.70
C GLY A 139 2.56 -12.63 15.79
N GLN A 140 3.16 -12.83 14.61
CA GLN A 140 2.80 -13.91 13.70
C GLN A 140 3.00 -15.31 14.33
N MET A 141 4.05 -15.48 15.15
CA MET A 141 4.31 -16.74 15.85
C MET A 141 3.32 -17.04 16.99
N LYS A 142 2.61 -16.02 17.52
CA LYS A 142 1.62 -16.20 18.59
C LYS A 142 0.45 -17.08 18.14
N ASP A 143 -0.02 -16.87 16.91
CA ASP A 143 -1.22 -17.53 16.39
C ASP A 143 -0.93 -18.97 15.90
N ALA A 144 0.34 -19.34 15.73
CA ALA A 144 0.75 -20.67 15.27
C ALA A 144 0.24 -21.82 16.15
N VAL A 145 0.09 -21.60 17.46
CA VAL A 145 -0.47 -22.60 18.38
C VAL A 145 -1.95 -22.87 18.09
N ASP A 146 -2.73 -21.83 17.80
CA ASP A 146 -4.16 -21.98 17.55
C ASP A 146 -4.44 -22.47 16.12
N VAL A 147 -3.61 -22.09 15.14
CA VAL A 147 -3.58 -22.72 13.79
C VAL A 147 -3.23 -24.21 13.87
N THR A 148 -2.30 -24.60 14.75
CA THR A 148 -1.97 -26.03 14.93
C THR A 148 -3.15 -26.79 15.54
N LYS A 149 -3.83 -26.23 16.56
CA LYS A 149 -5.05 -26.83 17.13
C LYS A 149 -6.16 -26.96 16.09
N SER A 150 -6.38 -25.94 15.25
CA SER A 150 -7.43 -25.98 14.23
C SER A 150 -7.12 -26.98 13.12
N LEU A 151 -5.85 -27.18 12.75
CA LEU A 151 -5.43 -28.26 11.84
C LEU A 151 -5.71 -29.65 12.42
N PHE A 152 -5.43 -29.88 13.72
CA PHE A 152 -5.77 -31.15 14.38
C PHE A 152 -7.29 -31.36 14.51
N ALA A 153 -8.06 -30.31 14.80
CA ALA A 153 -9.52 -30.36 14.82
C ALA A 153 -10.08 -30.70 13.44
N LEU A 154 -9.65 -29.98 12.39
CA LEU A 154 -10.04 -30.21 11.00
C LEU A 154 -9.70 -31.64 10.54
N SER A 155 -8.52 -32.16 10.89
CA SER A 155 -8.14 -33.55 10.58
C SER A 155 -9.08 -34.57 11.24
N LYS A 156 -9.47 -34.33 12.50
CA LYS A 156 -10.41 -35.20 13.22
C LYS A 156 -11.83 -35.13 12.65
N GLU A 157 -12.32 -33.93 12.35
CA GLU A 157 -13.62 -33.71 11.72
C GLU A 157 -13.67 -34.32 10.32
N THR A 158 -12.60 -34.20 9.53
CA THR A 158 -12.48 -34.83 8.20
C THR A 158 -12.60 -36.35 8.30
N ALA A 159 -11.87 -36.99 9.22
CA ALA A 159 -11.95 -38.43 9.43
C ALA A 159 -13.36 -38.90 9.88
N GLN A 160 -14.04 -38.11 10.70
CA GLN A 160 -15.43 -38.39 11.10
C GLN A 160 -16.38 -38.28 9.89
N LEU A 161 -16.33 -37.18 9.15
CA LEU A 161 -17.17 -36.95 7.96
C LEU A 161 -16.92 -37.97 6.85
N GLU A 162 -15.68 -38.41 6.63
CA GLU A 162 -15.36 -39.49 5.70
C GLU A 162 -16.01 -40.82 6.12
N SER A 163 -15.97 -41.15 7.41
CA SER A 163 -16.59 -42.37 7.94
C SER A 163 -18.12 -42.35 7.80
N GLU A 164 -18.76 -41.21 8.10
CA GLU A 164 -20.21 -41.03 7.93
C GLU A 164 -20.61 -41.07 6.45
N ALA A 165 -19.84 -40.40 5.58
CA ALA A 165 -20.06 -40.42 4.14
C ALA A 165 -19.90 -41.82 3.55
N PHE A 166 -18.98 -42.65 4.07
CA PHE A 166 -18.82 -44.04 3.66
C PHE A 166 -20.04 -44.88 4.04
N VAL A 167 -20.51 -44.80 5.30
CA VAL A 167 -21.72 -45.49 5.76
C VAL A 167 -22.95 -45.06 4.96
N LYS A 168 -23.09 -43.76 4.68
CA LYS A 168 -24.21 -43.24 3.87
C LYS A 168 -24.14 -43.70 2.42
N LYS A 169 -22.96 -43.75 1.80
CA LYS A 169 -22.78 -44.33 0.46
C LYS A 169 -23.17 -45.81 0.43
N GLN A 170 -22.80 -46.60 1.44
CA GLN A 170 -23.18 -48.00 1.54
C GLN A 170 -24.69 -48.18 1.72
N GLN A 171 -25.35 -47.36 2.54
CA GLN A 171 -26.81 -47.35 2.70
C GLN A 171 -27.53 -47.03 1.38
N VAL A 172 -27.05 -46.03 0.63
CA VAL A 172 -27.63 -45.64 -0.68
C VAL A 172 -27.38 -46.71 -1.74
N ALA A 173 -26.20 -47.33 -1.78
CA ALA A 173 -25.90 -48.42 -2.71
C ALA A 173 -26.83 -49.63 -2.49
N LEU A 174 -26.97 -50.07 -1.23
CA LEU A 174 -27.88 -51.17 -0.89
C LEU A 174 -29.35 -50.83 -1.20
N ALA A 175 -29.79 -49.60 -0.93
CA ALA A 175 -31.14 -49.15 -1.28
C ALA A 175 -31.36 -49.14 -2.81
N ALA A 176 -30.34 -48.78 -3.60
CA ALA A 176 -30.40 -48.81 -5.06
C ALA A 176 -30.44 -50.24 -5.62
N GLU A 177 -29.68 -51.18 -5.03
CA GLU A 177 -29.73 -52.61 -5.39
C GLU A 177 -31.10 -53.22 -5.09
N ILE A 178 -31.64 -52.99 -3.87
CA ILE A 178 -32.98 -53.46 -3.48
C ILE A 178 -34.05 -52.87 -4.40
N LYS A 179 -33.96 -51.57 -4.73
CA LYS A 179 -34.86 -50.94 -5.70
C LYS A 179 -34.73 -51.59 -7.08
N SER A 180 -33.51 -51.82 -7.58
CA SER A 180 -33.30 -52.44 -8.88
C SER A 180 -33.84 -53.86 -8.95
N MET A 181 -33.76 -54.63 -7.86
CA MET A 181 -34.45 -55.92 -7.75
C MET A 181 -35.97 -55.72 -7.81
N LEU A 182 -36.55 -54.85 -7.00
CA LEU A 182 -37.99 -54.61 -6.96
C LEU A 182 -38.54 -54.14 -8.32
N ASP A 183 -37.85 -53.21 -8.98
CA ASP A 183 -38.19 -52.75 -10.34
C ASP A 183 -38.13 -53.91 -11.37
N SER A 184 -37.21 -54.86 -11.20
CA SER A 184 -37.14 -56.08 -12.01
C SER A 184 -38.32 -57.03 -11.75
N TRP A 185 -38.72 -57.21 -10.48
CA TRP A 185 -39.91 -57.98 -10.11
C TRP A 185 -41.20 -57.37 -10.68
N VAL A 186 -41.38 -56.05 -10.55
CA VAL A 186 -42.52 -55.32 -11.14
C VAL A 186 -42.53 -55.44 -12.68
N ARG A 187 -41.36 -55.32 -13.32
CA ARG A 187 -41.23 -55.49 -14.77
C ARG A 187 -41.50 -56.94 -15.22
N TYR A 188 -41.18 -57.93 -14.40
CA TYR A 188 -41.54 -59.33 -14.65
C TYR A 188 -43.04 -59.56 -14.50
N GLU A 189 -43.65 -59.07 -13.42
CA GLU A 189 -45.10 -59.14 -13.19
C GLU A 189 -45.89 -58.50 -14.34
N GLN A 190 -45.47 -57.32 -14.80
CA GLN A 190 -46.09 -56.63 -15.93
C GLN A 190 -45.96 -57.45 -17.24
N GLN A 191 -44.80 -58.04 -17.51
CA GLN A 191 -44.62 -58.94 -18.67
C GLN A 191 -45.48 -60.22 -18.58
N VAL A 192 -45.68 -60.77 -17.38
CA VAL A 192 -46.57 -61.92 -17.19
C VAL A 192 -48.01 -61.53 -17.48
N LYS A 193 -48.50 -60.42 -16.91
CA LYS A 193 -49.85 -59.89 -17.19
C LYS A 193 -50.07 -59.60 -18.67
N GLU A 194 -49.08 -59.01 -19.36
CA GLU A 194 -49.16 -58.74 -20.81
C GLU A 194 -49.21 -60.04 -21.63
N ARG A 195 -48.45 -61.08 -21.24
CA ARG A 195 -48.50 -62.40 -21.89
C ARG A 195 -49.84 -63.10 -21.63
N GLU A 196 -50.32 -63.11 -20.39
CA GLU A 196 -51.64 -63.66 -20.04
C GLU A 196 -52.76 -62.96 -20.81
N GLN A 197 -52.73 -61.63 -20.91
CA GLN A 197 -53.69 -60.87 -21.72
C GLN A 197 -53.57 -61.20 -23.21
N ALA A 198 -52.36 -61.33 -23.75
CA ALA A 198 -52.15 -61.69 -25.15
C ALA A 198 -52.63 -63.12 -25.47
N ASP A 199 -52.40 -64.09 -24.58
CA ASP A 199 -52.82 -65.48 -24.77
C ASP A 199 -54.32 -65.68 -24.51
N LEU A 200 -54.89 -64.96 -23.54
CA LEU A 200 -56.35 -64.85 -23.39
C LEU A 200 -56.99 -64.24 -24.65
N ALA A 201 -56.45 -63.13 -25.17
CA ALA A 201 -56.95 -62.49 -26.37
C ALA A 201 -56.88 -63.43 -27.60
N LYS A 202 -55.76 -64.11 -27.83
CA LYS A 202 -55.66 -65.16 -28.86
C LYS A 202 -56.72 -66.24 -28.67
N SER A 203 -56.85 -66.80 -27.45
CA SER A 203 -57.80 -67.88 -27.19
C SER A 203 -59.26 -67.46 -27.39
N VAL A 204 -59.59 -66.18 -27.16
CA VAL A 204 -60.92 -65.60 -27.44
C VAL A 204 -61.10 -65.39 -28.94
N ILE A 205 -60.10 -64.83 -29.64
CA ILE A 205 -60.12 -64.65 -31.11
C ILE A 205 -60.29 -66.01 -31.81
N ASP A 206 -59.51 -67.02 -31.44
CA ASP A 206 -59.56 -68.37 -32.01
C ASP A 206 -60.92 -69.04 -31.75
N LYS A 207 -61.48 -68.90 -30.54
CA LYS A 207 -62.83 -69.40 -30.22
C LYS A 207 -63.92 -68.68 -31.02
N VAL A 208 -63.80 -67.36 -31.21
CA VAL A 208 -64.74 -66.58 -32.02
C VAL A 208 -64.63 -66.99 -33.49
N LEU A 209 -63.42 -67.12 -34.05
CA LEU A 209 -63.20 -67.59 -35.42
C LEU A 209 -63.74 -69.02 -35.64
N ALA A 210 -63.52 -69.94 -34.70
CA ALA A 210 -64.08 -71.30 -34.75
C ALA A 210 -65.61 -71.29 -34.68
N THR A 211 -66.20 -70.43 -33.85
CA THR A 211 -67.66 -70.27 -33.72
C THR A 211 -68.27 -69.66 -34.99
N LEU A 212 -67.56 -68.74 -35.66
CA LEU A 212 -67.95 -68.19 -36.96
C LEU A 212 -67.80 -69.19 -38.13
N GLN A 213 -67.02 -70.26 -37.96
CA GLN A 213 -66.91 -71.35 -38.93
C GLN A 213 -68.03 -72.41 -38.79
N ASP A 214 -68.77 -72.42 -37.68
CA ASP A 214 -69.85 -73.38 -37.47
C ASP A 214 -71.06 -73.05 -38.38
N GLN A 215 -71.53 -74.03 -39.15
CA GLN A 215 -72.64 -73.86 -40.10
C GLN A 215 -73.93 -73.41 -39.43
N LYS A 216 -74.16 -73.76 -38.15
CA LYS A 216 -75.35 -73.31 -37.43
C LYS A 216 -75.31 -71.80 -37.21
N VAL A 217 -74.19 -71.30 -36.69
CA VAL A 217 -73.99 -69.87 -36.43
C VAL A 217 -73.94 -69.07 -37.73
N GLN A 218 -73.35 -69.59 -38.81
CA GLN A 218 -73.41 -68.94 -40.12
C GLN A 218 -74.84 -68.80 -40.64
N LYS A 219 -75.69 -69.81 -40.47
CA LYS A 219 -77.11 -69.73 -40.86
C LYS A 219 -77.89 -68.76 -39.97
N ASP A 220 -77.64 -68.75 -38.67
CA ASP A 220 -78.27 -67.82 -37.74
C ASP A 220 -77.82 -66.36 -38.02
N ILE A 221 -76.54 -66.13 -38.36
CA ILE A 221 -76.05 -64.81 -38.80
C ILE A 221 -76.70 -64.42 -40.13
N LEU A 222 -76.72 -65.30 -41.14
CA LEU A 222 -77.37 -64.99 -42.42
C LEU A 222 -78.87 -64.72 -42.25
N ALA A 223 -79.57 -65.45 -41.39
CA ALA A 223 -80.97 -65.20 -41.08
C ALA A 223 -81.17 -63.85 -40.38
N ASN A 224 -80.32 -63.50 -39.41
CA ASN A 224 -80.36 -62.20 -38.74
C ASN A 224 -79.98 -61.04 -39.69
N SER A 225 -78.97 -61.20 -40.55
CA SER A 225 -78.61 -60.20 -41.55
C SER A 225 -79.70 -60.02 -42.62
N VAL A 226 -80.39 -61.09 -43.03
CA VAL A 226 -81.59 -60.96 -43.88
C VAL A 226 -82.72 -60.28 -43.13
N ALA A 227 -82.93 -60.56 -41.83
CA ALA A 227 -83.93 -59.87 -41.02
C ALA A 227 -83.61 -58.38 -40.81
N GLU A 228 -82.34 -58.00 -40.61
CA GLU A 228 -81.88 -56.61 -40.53
C GLU A 228 -82.00 -55.90 -41.88
N VAL A 229 -81.63 -56.54 -42.99
CA VAL A 229 -81.84 -55.99 -44.34
C VAL A 229 -83.33 -55.86 -44.65
N GLU A 230 -84.16 -56.84 -44.29
CA GLU A 230 -85.61 -56.72 -44.39
C GLU A 230 -86.17 -55.60 -43.52
N GLN A 231 -85.63 -55.37 -42.32
CA GLN A 231 -85.99 -54.21 -41.50
C GLN A 231 -85.56 -52.90 -42.13
N LEU A 232 -84.34 -52.80 -42.69
CA LEU A 232 -83.83 -51.61 -43.37
C LEU A 232 -84.60 -51.29 -44.67
N VAL A 233 -85.06 -52.31 -45.39
CA VAL A 233 -85.93 -52.19 -46.57
C VAL A 233 -87.36 -51.81 -46.16
N LYS A 234 -87.89 -52.37 -45.06
CA LYS A 234 -89.19 -51.98 -44.49
C LYS A 234 -89.17 -50.58 -43.86
N SER A 235 -88.02 -50.11 -43.37
CA SER A 235 -87.83 -48.77 -42.78
C SER A 235 -87.39 -47.69 -43.78
N LYS A 236 -87.15 -48.08 -45.05
CA LYS A 236 -86.92 -47.19 -46.19
C LYS A 236 -85.75 -46.21 -46.00
N ALA A 237 -84.57 -46.76 -45.72
CA ALA A 237 -83.31 -46.02 -45.62
C ALA A 237 -82.46 -46.03 -46.91
N ILE A 238 -83.08 -46.32 -48.06
CA ILE A 238 -82.73 -45.81 -49.41
C ILE A 238 -84.05 -45.41 -50.09
#